data_AF-A0A7Z9SJW3-F1
#
_entry.id   AF-A0A7Z9SJW3-F1
#
_cell.length_a   1.000
_cell.length_b   1.000
_cell.length_c   1.000
_cell.angle_alpha   90.00
_cell.angle_beta   90.00
_cell.angle_gamma   90.00
#
_symmetry.space_group_name_H-M   'P 1'
#
loop_
_entity.id
_entity.type
_entity.pdbx_description
1 polymer ?
#
loop_
_entity_poly.entity_id
_entity_poly.type
_entity_poly.pdbx_seq_one_letter_code
_entity_poly.pdbx_strand_id
1 'polypeptide(L)'
;MKSKASWDPYSDQPYIITDRDFKRIQKKKYLPEYLRMFFLFVVIFPISFVWQFLMRYPKVQMQLGIGVNFDKGEIQYELVEELGVKHLLIRIPLWDIGKIDEYVKFAKGFGNGKNFMINILQDREHVENLELLRADIKVIFEKFQSISSEYQIGNATNRTKWG
;
A
#
# COMPACT_ATOMS: atom_id res chain seq x y z
N MET A 1 7.14 0.51 25.54
CA MET A 1 7.78 1.83 25.38
C MET A 1 6.93 2.65 24.42
N LYS A 2 6.31 3.75 24.87
CA LYS A 2 5.64 4.68 23.95
C LYS A 2 6.68 5.22 22.96
N SER A 3 6.34 5.23 21.66
CA SER A 3 7.24 5.70 20.61
C SER A 3 7.62 7.16 20.87
N LYS A 4 8.91 7.49 20.77
CA LYS A 4 9.41 8.87 20.82
C LYS A 4 9.08 9.66 19.54
N ALA A 5 8.44 9.02 18.57
CA ALA A 5 8.01 9.67 17.34
C ALA A 5 6.72 10.44 17.65
N SER A 6 6.84 11.77 17.72
CA SER A 6 5.66 12.63 17.68
C SER A 6 4.98 12.43 16.31
N TRP A 7 3.65 12.45 16.26
CA TRP A 7 2.88 12.39 15.02
C TRP A 7 2.35 13.78 14.69
N ASP A 8 2.31 14.12 13.40
CA ASP A 8 1.64 15.33 12.94
C ASP A 8 0.11 15.17 13.16
N PRO A 9 -0.59 16.15 13.74
CA PRO A 9 -2.01 16.03 14.03
C PRO A 9 -2.91 16.24 12.81
N TYR A 10 -2.39 16.84 11.73
CA TYR A 10 -3.15 17.12 10.50
C TYR A 10 -2.87 16.12 9.39
N SER A 11 -1.82 15.34 9.54
CA SER A 11 -1.43 14.31 8.60
C SER A 11 -0.96 13.14 9.44
N ASP A 12 -1.51 11.94 9.28
CA ASP A 12 -1.15 10.73 10.03
C ASP A 12 0.30 10.27 9.76
N GLN A 13 1.26 11.17 9.70
CA GLN A 13 2.67 10.95 9.43
C GLN A 13 3.47 11.22 10.71
N PRO A 14 4.52 10.43 10.99
CA PRO A 14 5.43 10.74 12.08
C PRO A 14 6.31 11.94 11.72
N TYR A 15 6.65 12.77 12.69
CA TYR A 15 7.66 13.81 12.53
C TYR A 15 9.03 13.19 12.20
N ILE A 16 9.83 13.94 11.46
CA ILE A 16 11.21 13.56 11.13
C ILE A 16 11.99 13.40 12.43
N ILE A 17 12.68 12.28 12.59
CA ILE A 17 13.58 12.08 13.72
C ILE A 17 14.78 12.99 13.51
N THR A 18 14.96 14.00 14.35
CA THR A 18 16.08 14.95 14.26
C THR A 18 17.25 14.58 15.15
N ASP A 19 17.01 13.82 16.23
CA ASP A 19 18.01 13.38 17.19
C ASP A 19 19.08 12.46 16.54
N ARG A 20 20.32 12.97 16.48
CA ARG A 20 21.47 12.27 15.88
C ARG A 20 21.94 11.09 16.70
N ASP A 21 21.89 11.18 18.03
CA ASP A 21 22.37 10.12 18.91
C ASP A 21 21.38 8.97 18.93
N PHE A 22 20.08 9.27 18.95
CA PHE A 22 19.04 8.27 18.73
C PHE A 22 19.24 7.54 17.39
N LYS A 23 19.50 8.25 16.28
CA LYS A 23 19.78 7.62 14.98
C LYS A 23 20.98 6.69 15.03
N ARG A 24 22.09 7.10 15.67
CA ARG A 24 23.29 6.27 15.82
C ARG A 24 23.01 5.00 16.63
N ILE A 25 22.26 5.12 17.73
CA ILE A 25 21.88 3.98 18.57
C ILE A 25 21.01 3.00 17.79
N GLN A 26 20.00 3.48 17.06
CA GLN A 26 19.15 2.60 16.24
C GLN A 26 19.95 1.91 15.13
N LYS A 27 20.83 2.62 14.42
CA LYS A 27 21.68 2.01 13.37
C LYS A 27 22.59 0.91 13.93
N LYS A 28 23.16 1.11 15.12
CA LYS A 28 23.96 0.07 15.81
C LYS A 28 23.11 -1.12 16.24
N LYS A 29 21.91 -0.86 16.75
CA LYS A 29 20.97 -1.91 17.17
C LYS A 29 20.63 -2.87 16.02
N TYR A 30 20.42 -2.33 14.83
CA TYR A 30 20.04 -3.11 13.63
C TYR A 30 21.23 -3.49 12.72
N LEU A 31 22.47 -3.39 13.24
CA LEU A 31 23.68 -3.73 12.48
C LEU A 31 23.70 -5.20 12.01
N PRO A 32 23.29 -6.20 12.81
CA PRO A 32 23.23 -7.60 12.35
C PRO A 32 22.32 -7.80 11.12
N GLU A 33 21.20 -7.09 11.05
CA GLU A 33 20.25 -7.13 9.94
C GLU A 33 20.86 -6.52 8.68
N TYR A 34 21.57 -5.39 8.81
CA TYR A 34 22.32 -4.80 7.69
C TYR A 34 23.40 -5.75 7.16
N LEU A 35 24.13 -6.42 8.05
CA LEU A 35 25.14 -7.41 7.64
C LEU A 35 24.50 -8.60 6.95
N ARG A 36 23.39 -9.13 7.49
CA ARG A 36 22.63 -10.23 6.85
C ARG A 36 22.15 -9.84 5.45
N MET A 37 21.62 -8.62 5.30
CA MET A 37 21.19 -8.09 4.00
C MET A 37 22.38 -7.94 3.04
N PHE A 38 23.53 -7.47 3.53
CA PHE A 38 24.75 -7.37 2.73
C PHE A 38 25.23 -8.74 2.22
N PHE A 39 25.32 -9.75 3.09
CA PHE A 39 25.74 -11.09 2.67
C PHE A 39 24.75 -11.72 1.69
N LEU A 40 23.45 -11.54 1.91
CA LEU A 40 22.43 -11.98 0.96
C LEU A 40 22.62 -11.29 -0.39
N PHE A 41 22.88 -9.98 -0.39
CA PHE A 41 23.12 -9.21 -1.60
C PHE A 41 24.38 -9.66 -2.34
N VAL A 42 25.50 -9.91 -1.63
CA VAL A 42 26.74 -10.42 -2.24
C VAL A 42 26.53 -11.74 -2.99
N VAL A 43 25.61 -12.59 -2.52
CA VAL A 43 25.27 -13.85 -3.19
C VAL A 43 24.26 -13.65 -4.32
N ILE A 44 23.17 -12.92 -4.07
CA ILE A 44 22.08 -12.76 -5.04
C ILE A 44 22.49 -11.85 -6.21
N PHE A 45 23.22 -10.77 -5.95
CA PHE A 45 23.57 -9.77 -6.95
C PHE A 45 24.29 -10.35 -8.18
N PRO A 46 25.39 -11.14 -8.07
CA PRO A 46 26.04 -11.71 -9.24
C PRO A 46 25.12 -12.66 -10.01
N ILE A 47 24.29 -13.43 -9.32
CA ILE A 47 23.31 -14.33 -9.95
C ILE A 47 22.30 -13.51 -10.74
N SER A 48 21.66 -12.51 -10.12
CA SER A 48 20.70 -11.63 -10.78
C SER A 48 21.32 -10.85 -11.94
N PHE A 49 22.58 -10.40 -11.79
CA PHE A 49 23.31 -9.65 -12.81
C PHE A 49 23.62 -10.48 -14.05
N VAL A 50 23.96 -11.76 -13.90
CA VAL A 50 24.11 -12.67 -15.05
C VAL A 50 22.74 -13.02 -15.63
N TRP A 51 21.76 -13.28 -14.76
CA TRP A 51 20.44 -13.73 -15.15
C TRP A 51 19.66 -12.72 -16.00
N GLN A 52 19.82 -11.41 -15.77
CA GLN A 52 19.18 -10.37 -16.59
C GLN A 52 19.57 -10.43 -18.08
N PHE A 53 20.75 -10.92 -18.42
CA PHE A 53 21.17 -11.07 -19.83
C PHE A 53 20.60 -12.33 -20.49
N LEU A 54 20.19 -13.31 -19.67
CA LEU A 54 19.60 -14.56 -20.12
C LEU A 54 18.07 -14.48 -20.17
N MET A 55 17.46 -13.68 -19.29
CA MET A 55 16.02 -13.46 -19.28
C MET A 55 15.58 -12.67 -20.52
N ARG A 56 14.74 -13.31 -21.33
CA ARG A 56 13.93 -12.62 -22.33
C ARG A 56 12.56 -12.37 -21.72
N TYR A 57 12.28 -11.11 -21.38
CA TYR A 57 10.94 -10.74 -20.94
C TYR A 57 9.96 -10.89 -22.10
N PRO A 58 8.80 -11.54 -21.89
CA PRO A 58 7.76 -11.52 -22.90
C PRO A 58 7.37 -10.07 -23.17
N LYS A 59 7.11 -9.73 -24.43
CA LYS A 59 6.49 -8.46 -24.78
C LYS A 59 5.05 -8.49 -24.27
N VAL A 60 4.85 -8.04 -23.04
CA VAL A 60 3.53 -7.81 -22.49
C VAL A 60 2.97 -6.52 -23.07
N GLN A 61 1.70 -6.55 -23.47
CA GLN A 61 0.98 -5.32 -23.78
C GLN A 61 0.89 -4.48 -22.51
N MET A 62 1.14 -3.18 -22.64
CA MET A 62 1.02 -2.24 -21.53
C MET A 62 -0.41 -2.25 -20.99
N GLN A 63 -0.57 -2.60 -19.71
CA GLN A 63 -1.85 -2.49 -19.01
C GLN A 63 -1.93 -1.12 -18.36
N LEU A 64 -2.92 -0.33 -18.75
CA LEU A 64 -3.22 0.95 -18.11
C LEU A 64 -4.24 0.73 -16.99
N GLY A 65 -3.98 1.32 -15.83
CA GLY A 65 -4.93 1.34 -14.71
C GLY A 65 -5.20 2.76 -14.22
N ILE A 66 -6.40 2.98 -13.70
CA ILE A 66 -6.83 4.30 -13.20
C ILE A 66 -7.30 4.19 -11.75
N GLY A 67 -6.91 5.18 -10.95
CA GLY A 67 -7.43 5.36 -9.60
C GLY A 67 -8.81 6.01 -9.63
N VAL A 68 -9.77 5.38 -8.99
CA VAL A 68 -11.14 5.88 -8.82
C VAL A 68 -11.43 6.03 -7.34
N ASN A 69 -12.16 7.08 -6.96
CA ASN A 69 -12.47 7.34 -5.57
C ASN A 69 -13.97 7.51 -5.38
N PHE A 70 -14.47 6.96 -4.27
CA PHE A 70 -15.87 7.01 -3.90
C PHE A 70 -16.41 8.46 -3.80
N ASP A 71 -15.58 9.42 -3.44
CA ASP A 71 -15.96 10.83 -3.20
C ASP A 71 -16.02 11.71 -4.46
N LYS A 72 -15.70 11.18 -5.65
CA LYS A 72 -15.63 11.97 -6.90
C LYS A 72 -16.88 11.89 -7.79
N GLY A 73 -17.94 11.26 -7.28
CA GLY A 73 -19.24 11.17 -7.95
C GLY A 73 -19.31 10.10 -9.05
N GLU A 74 -20.53 9.89 -9.56
CA GLU A 74 -20.87 8.76 -10.43
C GLU A 74 -20.40 8.94 -11.89
N ILE A 75 -20.00 10.15 -12.31
CA ILE A 75 -19.49 10.41 -13.68
C ILE A 75 -18.26 9.55 -14.02
N GLN A 76 -17.54 9.07 -13.00
CA GLN A 76 -16.41 8.18 -13.16
C GLN A 76 -16.76 6.89 -13.90
N TYR A 77 -17.98 6.37 -13.79
CA TYR A 77 -18.35 5.14 -14.51
C TYR A 77 -18.34 5.34 -16.02
N GLU A 78 -18.93 6.46 -16.48
CA GLU A 78 -18.96 6.83 -17.90
C GLU A 78 -17.55 7.08 -18.44
N LEU A 79 -16.74 7.86 -17.71
CA LEU A 79 -15.37 8.17 -18.11
C LEU A 79 -14.47 6.93 -18.17
N VAL A 80 -14.62 6.00 -17.22
CA VAL A 80 -13.84 4.74 -17.21
C VAL A 80 -14.23 3.86 -18.39
N GLU A 81 -15.51 3.85 -18.77
CA GLU A 81 -15.99 3.09 -19.92
C GLU A 81 -15.54 3.71 -21.24
N GLU A 82 -15.63 5.03 -21.37
CA GLU A 82 -15.13 5.79 -22.52
C GLU A 82 -13.63 5.55 -22.76
N LEU A 83 -12.83 5.54 -21.67
CA LEU A 83 -11.39 5.28 -21.73
C LEU A 83 -11.04 3.81 -22.04
N GLY A 84 -12.02 2.89 -21.96
CA GLY A 84 -11.81 1.46 -22.18
C GLY A 84 -10.88 0.81 -21.15
N VAL A 85 -10.72 1.42 -19.97
CA VAL A 85 -9.79 0.94 -18.94
C VAL A 85 -10.42 -0.24 -18.18
N LYS A 86 -9.61 -1.29 -18.00
CA LYS A 86 -10.01 -2.52 -17.28
C LYS A 86 -9.48 -2.58 -15.86
N HIS A 87 -8.33 -1.98 -15.58
CA HIS A 87 -7.69 -2.06 -14.27
C HIS A 87 -8.02 -0.82 -13.45
N LEU A 88 -8.62 -1.00 -12.28
CA LEU A 88 -9.06 0.08 -11.42
C LEU A 88 -8.42 -0.05 -10.05
N LEU A 89 -8.02 1.08 -9.48
CA LEU A 89 -7.50 1.18 -8.13
C LEU A 89 -8.53 1.89 -7.26
N ILE A 90 -9.01 1.22 -6.21
CA ILE A 90 -9.88 1.83 -5.19
C ILE A 90 -9.07 2.01 -3.92
N ARG A 91 -9.07 3.23 -3.38
CA ARG A 91 -8.39 3.55 -2.12
C ARG A 91 -9.41 3.51 -0.98
N ILE A 92 -9.14 2.68 0.02
CA ILE A 92 -9.99 2.54 1.20
C ILE A 92 -9.16 2.93 2.43
N PRO A 93 -9.41 4.11 3.01
CA PRO A 93 -8.84 4.47 4.30
C PRO A 93 -9.44 3.62 5.42
N LEU A 94 -8.59 3.10 6.32
CA LEU A 94 -9.06 2.30 7.45
C LEU A 94 -9.92 3.11 8.44
N TRP A 95 -9.63 4.40 8.63
CA TRP A 95 -10.52 5.30 9.40
C TRP A 95 -11.95 5.40 8.84
N ASP A 96 -12.18 5.02 7.57
CA ASP A 96 -13.48 5.10 6.89
C ASP A 96 -14.13 3.71 6.73
N ILE A 97 -13.66 2.71 7.49
CA ILE A 97 -14.16 1.33 7.44
C ILE A 97 -15.66 1.22 7.68
N GLY A 98 -16.26 2.16 8.43
CA GLY A 98 -17.70 2.22 8.67
C GLY A 98 -18.53 2.34 7.39
N LYS A 99 -17.94 2.81 6.28
CA LYS A 99 -18.60 2.92 4.97
C LYS A 99 -18.23 1.79 4.00
N ILE A 100 -17.68 0.67 4.48
CA ILE A 100 -17.18 -0.41 3.61
C ILE A 100 -18.23 -0.91 2.60
N ASP A 101 -19.51 -0.96 3.00
CA ASP A 101 -20.60 -1.37 2.12
C ASP A 101 -20.86 -0.37 0.98
N GLU A 102 -20.61 0.92 1.21
CA GLU A 102 -20.67 1.95 0.17
C GLU A 102 -19.51 1.79 -0.82
N TYR A 103 -18.30 1.49 -0.35
CA TYR A 103 -17.17 1.16 -1.23
C TYR A 103 -17.44 -0.09 -2.07
N VAL A 104 -18.07 -1.12 -1.51
CA VAL A 104 -18.50 -2.32 -2.25
C VAL A 104 -19.52 -1.96 -3.33
N LYS A 105 -20.51 -1.13 -2.99
CA LYS A 105 -21.52 -0.67 -3.95
C LYS A 105 -20.87 0.13 -5.09
N PHE A 106 -19.96 1.04 -4.75
CA PHE A 106 -19.19 1.83 -5.70
C PHE A 106 -18.37 0.95 -6.65
N ALA A 107 -17.64 -0.05 -6.13
CA ALA A 107 -16.88 -0.98 -6.95
C ALA A 107 -17.78 -1.76 -7.92
N LYS A 108 -18.94 -2.23 -7.44
CA LYS A 108 -19.93 -2.93 -8.29
C LYS A 108 -20.56 -2.01 -9.35
N GLY A 109 -20.58 -0.70 -9.14
CA GLY A 109 -21.11 0.29 -10.08
C GLY A 109 -20.40 0.33 -11.43
N PHE A 110 -19.11 -0.06 -11.48
CA PHE A 110 -18.35 -0.15 -12.74
C PHE A 110 -18.70 -1.37 -13.61
N GLY A 111 -19.65 -2.20 -13.15
CA GLY A 111 -20.11 -3.38 -13.88
C GLY A 111 -19.14 -4.56 -13.86
N ASN A 112 -19.40 -5.53 -14.73
CA ASN A 112 -18.63 -6.77 -14.81
C ASN A 112 -17.42 -6.59 -15.74
N GLY A 113 -16.30 -7.24 -15.41
CA GLY A 113 -15.11 -7.29 -16.28
C GLY A 113 -14.02 -6.27 -15.99
N LYS A 114 -14.15 -5.50 -14.90
CA LYS A 114 -13.06 -4.69 -14.35
C LYS A 114 -12.23 -5.52 -13.36
N ASN A 115 -10.92 -5.27 -13.35
CA ASN A 115 -9.97 -5.83 -12.40
C ASN A 115 -9.67 -4.78 -11.34
N PHE A 116 -10.05 -5.04 -10.10
CA PHE A 116 -9.83 -4.11 -9.00
C PHE A 116 -8.58 -4.44 -8.21
N MET A 117 -7.76 -3.44 -7.96
CA MET A 117 -6.76 -3.44 -6.90
C MET A 117 -7.28 -2.59 -5.74
N ILE A 118 -7.39 -3.20 -4.56
CA ILE A 118 -7.84 -2.51 -3.34
C ILE A 118 -6.62 -2.02 -2.57
N ASN A 119 -6.46 -0.70 -2.48
CA ASN A 119 -5.37 -0.07 -1.73
C ASN A 119 -5.87 0.33 -0.35
N ILE A 120 -5.42 -0.40 0.66
CA ILE A 120 -5.78 -0.17 2.06
C ILE A 120 -4.83 0.89 2.62
N LEU A 121 -5.38 2.07 2.91
CA LEU A 121 -4.60 3.17 3.50
C LEU A 121 -4.63 3.04 5.01
N GLN A 122 -3.46 2.83 5.61
CA GLN A 122 -3.33 2.71 7.06
C GLN A 122 -3.20 4.08 7.70
N ASP A 123 -3.90 4.27 8.80
CA ASP A 123 -3.78 5.44 9.67
C ASP A 123 -3.08 5.09 10.98
N ARG A 124 -2.84 6.11 11.80
CA ARG A 124 -2.10 5.98 13.06
C ARG A 124 -2.76 4.99 14.02
N GLU A 125 -4.08 5.02 14.16
CA GLU A 125 -4.79 4.18 15.13
C GLU A 125 -4.57 2.71 14.82
N HIS A 126 -4.67 2.34 13.54
CA HIS A 126 -4.43 0.99 13.07
C HIS A 126 -2.96 0.58 13.12
N VAL A 127 -2.02 1.51 12.91
CA VAL A 127 -0.59 1.22 13.07
C VAL A 127 -0.20 0.98 14.54
N GLU A 128 -0.85 1.68 15.47
CA GLU A 128 -0.58 1.54 16.91
C GLU A 128 -1.37 0.40 17.57
N ASN A 129 -2.51 -0.02 16.98
CA ASN A 129 -3.36 -1.11 17.46
C ASN A 129 -3.47 -2.26 16.43
N LEU A 130 -2.64 -3.28 16.60
CA LEU A 130 -2.56 -4.41 15.66
C LEU A 130 -3.81 -5.30 15.65
N GLU A 131 -4.57 -5.37 16.75
CA GLU A 131 -5.82 -6.15 16.78
C GLU A 131 -6.93 -5.43 16.02
N LEU A 132 -7.01 -4.11 16.13
CA LEU A 132 -7.91 -3.29 15.30
C LEU A 132 -7.55 -3.41 13.81
N LEU A 133 -6.27 -3.24 13.47
CA LEU A 133 -5.78 -3.45 12.10
C LEU A 133 -6.15 -4.82 11.54
N ARG A 134 -5.97 -5.89 12.33
CA ARG A 134 -6.35 -7.24 11.91
C ARG A 134 -7.86 -7.34 11.68
N ALA A 135 -8.67 -6.82 12.59
CA ALA A 135 -10.12 -6.88 12.50
C ALA A 135 -10.62 -6.18 11.21
N ASP A 136 -10.15 -4.96 10.96
CA ASP A 136 -10.69 -4.14 9.87
C ASP A 136 -10.16 -4.57 8.49
N ILE A 137 -8.91 -5.04 8.40
CA ILE A 137 -8.42 -5.69 7.16
C ILE A 137 -9.26 -6.93 6.84
N LYS A 138 -9.63 -7.73 7.86
CA LYS A 138 -10.45 -8.92 7.64
C LYS A 138 -11.83 -8.55 7.09
N VAL A 139 -12.45 -7.49 7.62
CA VAL A 139 -13.72 -6.96 7.10
C VAL A 139 -13.58 -6.57 5.62
N ILE A 140 -12.52 -5.87 5.23
CA ILE A 140 -12.27 -5.50 3.83
C ILE A 140 -12.17 -6.75 2.95
N PHE A 141 -11.39 -7.75 3.37
CA PHE A 141 -11.24 -8.99 2.60
C PHE A 141 -12.55 -9.75 2.44
N GLU A 142 -13.33 -9.89 3.51
CA GLU A 142 -14.63 -10.58 3.47
C GLU A 142 -15.63 -9.87 2.54
N LYS A 143 -15.66 -8.53 2.58
CA LYS A 143 -16.57 -7.71 1.76
C LYS A 143 -16.15 -7.67 0.29
N PHE A 144 -14.86 -7.68 0.00
CA PHE A 144 -14.31 -7.61 -1.36
C PHE A 144 -13.95 -8.96 -1.98
N GLN A 145 -14.13 -10.09 -1.28
CA GLN A 145 -13.72 -11.42 -1.75
C GLN A 145 -14.22 -11.80 -3.15
N SER A 146 -15.39 -11.31 -3.55
CA SER A 146 -16.00 -11.59 -4.86
C SER A 146 -15.76 -10.48 -5.90
N ILE A 147 -15.00 -9.45 -5.55
CA ILE A 147 -14.79 -8.22 -6.36
C ILE A 147 -13.32 -8.09 -6.75
N SER A 148 -12.40 -8.42 -5.84
CA SER A 148 -10.96 -8.26 -6.06
C SER A 148 -10.17 -9.42 -5.49
N SER A 149 -9.10 -9.78 -6.19
CA SER A 149 -8.05 -10.69 -5.72
C SER A 149 -6.73 -9.98 -5.43
N GLU A 150 -6.66 -8.66 -5.63
CA GLU A 150 -5.44 -7.87 -5.57
C GLU A 150 -5.55 -6.78 -4.49
N TYR A 151 -4.64 -6.84 -3.52
CA TYR A 151 -4.62 -5.92 -2.40
C TYR A 151 -3.25 -5.29 -2.26
N GLN A 152 -3.23 -3.96 -2.16
CA GLN A 152 -2.05 -3.20 -1.78
C GLN A 152 -2.18 -2.82 -0.30
N ILE A 153 -1.22 -3.30 0.51
CA ILE A 153 -1.14 -3.09 1.96
C ILE A 153 0.24 -2.48 2.27
N GLY A 154 0.37 -1.80 3.40
CA GLY A 154 1.62 -1.13 3.76
C GLY A 154 1.78 0.22 3.10
N ASN A 155 0.68 0.82 2.61
CA ASN A 155 0.66 2.21 2.18
C ASN A 155 0.72 3.10 3.43
N ALA A 156 1.94 3.31 3.91
CA ALA A 156 2.21 4.21 5.01
C ALA A 156 2.36 5.63 4.47
N THR A 157 1.82 6.58 5.23
CA THR A 157 2.17 8.00 5.22
C THR A 157 3.67 8.19 5.44
N ASN A 158 4.44 8.10 4.36
CA ASN A 158 5.89 8.17 4.44
C ASN A 158 6.37 9.61 4.27
N ARG A 159 6.83 10.22 5.36
CA ARG A 159 7.76 11.34 5.33
C ARG A 159 9.18 10.79 5.44
N THR A 160 10.20 11.54 5.03
CA THR A 160 11.61 11.15 5.22
C THR A 160 11.91 10.94 6.70
N LYS A 161 11.74 9.71 7.22
CA LYS A 161 11.85 9.42 8.67
C LYS A 161 13.28 9.58 9.18
N TRP A 162 14.27 9.37 8.30
CA TRP A 162 15.68 9.29 8.66
C TRP A 162 16.52 10.50 8.27
N GLY A 163 15.93 11.49 7.57
CA GLY A 163 16.66 12.58 6.94
C GLY A 163 17.41 12.12 5.70
#